data_AF-A0A402CCG0-F1
#
_entry.id   AF-A0A402CCG0-F1
#
_cell.length_a   1.000
_cell.length_b   1.000
_cell.length_c   1.000
_cell.angle_alpha   90.00
_cell.angle_beta   90.00
_cell.angle_gamma   90.00
#
_symmetry.space_group_name_H-M   'P 1'
#
loop_
_entity.id
_entity.type
_entity.pdbx_description
1 polymer ?
#
loop_
_entity_poly.entity_id
_entity_poly.type
_entity_poly.pdbx_seq_one_letter_code
_entity_poly.pdbx_strand_id
1 'polypeptide(L)'
;MAEMQREKQIRRLRTPRSAAVAGIVFAAFFSASLVLLHTALPADPFDETPWVGSGETRIKTALVLAPFAGIAFLWFIGVIRDRLGDLEDRFFATVFLGSGLLFLAMGFVSMGVAGGVLAIARHSGSSADEIVYFGREIMLQINHVYALRMAAVFMISLGTIWLRTGLMPRFLVVTTYLLALALLLVVSFSLWTTLAFPAWVLLVSIYILVTGRRLRAARSEAPQER
;
A
#
# COMPACT_ATOMS: atom_id res chain seq x y z
N MET A 1 -36.80 -8.42 16.31
CA MET A 1 -35.42 -8.83 16.71
C MET A 1 -34.68 -9.62 15.62
N ALA A 2 -35.35 -10.50 14.86
CA ALA A 2 -34.74 -11.29 13.78
C ALA A 2 -34.17 -10.44 12.62
N GLU A 3 -34.84 -9.34 12.23
CA GLU A 3 -34.33 -8.42 11.19
C GLU A 3 -33.05 -7.70 11.63
N MET A 4 -32.99 -7.18 12.87
CA MET A 4 -31.76 -6.59 13.41
C MET A 4 -30.58 -7.58 13.48
N GLN A 5 -30.85 -8.86 13.77
CA GLN A 5 -29.81 -9.89 13.74
C GLN A 5 -29.37 -10.21 12.31
N ARG A 6 -30.30 -10.23 11.35
CA ARG A 6 -30.04 -10.46 9.92
C ARG A 6 -29.25 -9.30 9.30
N GLU A 7 -29.56 -8.06 9.63
CA GLU A 7 -28.78 -6.88 9.25
C GLU A 7 -27.39 -6.88 9.88
N LYS A 8 -27.28 -7.18 11.18
CA LYS A 8 -25.97 -7.34 11.85
C LYS A 8 -25.17 -8.47 11.22
N GLN A 9 -25.80 -9.58 10.81
CA GLN A 9 -25.17 -10.66 10.06
C GLN A 9 -24.75 -10.21 8.66
N ILE A 10 -25.62 -9.59 7.86
CA ILE A 10 -25.31 -9.12 6.49
C ILE A 10 -24.18 -8.09 6.53
N ARG A 11 -24.22 -7.16 7.49
CA ARG A 11 -23.15 -6.18 7.74
C ARG A 11 -21.84 -6.90 8.09
N ARG A 12 -21.85 -7.85 9.03
CA ARG A 12 -20.69 -8.71 9.37
C ARG A 12 -20.23 -9.64 8.25
N LEU A 13 -21.06 -9.99 7.27
CA LEU A 13 -20.69 -10.89 6.16
C LEU A 13 -20.11 -10.12 4.97
N ARG A 14 -20.47 -8.84 4.79
CA ARG A 14 -19.94 -7.95 3.74
C ARG A 14 -18.61 -7.30 4.14
N THR A 15 -18.44 -6.83 5.37
CA THR A 15 -17.19 -6.17 5.82
C THR A 15 -15.93 -7.03 5.73
N PRO A 16 -15.92 -8.36 5.99
CA PRO A 16 -14.67 -9.11 6.01
C PRO A 16 -14.07 -9.41 4.64
N ARG A 17 -14.90 -9.47 3.59
CA ARG A 17 -14.45 -9.78 2.23
C ARG A 17 -14.06 -8.53 1.46
N SER A 18 -14.84 -7.46 1.54
CA SER A 18 -14.44 -6.16 0.97
C SER A 18 -13.10 -5.69 1.54
N ALA A 19 -12.87 -5.99 2.82
CA ALA A 19 -11.63 -5.73 3.53
C ALA A 19 -10.35 -6.23 2.85
N ALA A 20 -10.28 -7.54 2.63
CA ALA A 20 -9.09 -8.16 2.09
C ALA A 20 -8.92 -7.83 0.61
N VAL A 21 -10.02 -7.67 -0.12
CA VAL A 21 -9.97 -7.35 -1.54
C VAL A 21 -9.34 -5.97 -1.77
N ALA A 22 -9.71 -4.95 -0.98
CA ALA A 22 -9.13 -3.61 -1.10
C ALA A 22 -7.59 -3.62 -0.93
N GLY A 23 -7.09 -4.29 0.12
CA GLY A 23 -5.65 -4.38 0.35
C GLY A 23 -4.90 -5.22 -0.70
N ILE A 24 -5.50 -6.30 -1.22
CA ILE A 24 -4.92 -7.09 -2.32
C ILE A 24 -4.84 -6.25 -3.60
N VAL A 25 -5.91 -5.53 -3.96
CA VAL A 25 -5.95 -4.67 -5.14
C VAL A 25 -4.92 -3.54 -5.01
N PHE A 26 -4.84 -2.89 -3.85
CA PHE A 26 -3.80 -1.90 -3.58
C PHE A 26 -2.41 -2.49 -3.78
N ALA A 27 -2.09 -3.60 -3.11
CA ALA A 27 -0.76 -4.19 -3.18
C ALA A 27 -0.39 -4.57 -4.61
N ALA A 28 -1.32 -5.13 -5.39
CA ALA A 28 -1.12 -5.49 -6.79
C ALA A 28 -0.87 -4.25 -7.66
N PHE A 29 -1.76 -3.25 -7.61
CA PHE A 29 -1.67 -2.07 -8.48
C PHE A 29 -0.49 -1.18 -8.12
N PHE A 30 -0.22 -0.99 -6.83
CA PHE A 30 0.91 -0.18 -6.38
C PHE A 30 2.24 -0.85 -6.71
N SER A 31 2.38 -2.16 -6.46
CA SER A 31 3.60 -2.90 -6.84
C SER A 31 3.81 -2.91 -8.35
N ALA A 32 2.76 -3.15 -9.13
CA ALA A 32 2.84 -3.09 -10.60
C ALA A 32 3.27 -1.70 -11.07
N SER A 33 2.71 -0.64 -10.49
CA SER A 33 3.09 0.75 -10.83
C SER A 33 4.56 1.02 -10.53
N LEU A 34 5.06 0.61 -9.36
CA LEU A 34 6.46 0.78 -8.98
C LEU A 34 7.42 -0.01 -9.88
N VAL A 35 7.09 -1.27 -10.18
CA VAL A 35 7.92 -2.13 -11.04
C VAL A 35 7.95 -1.59 -12.46
N LEU A 36 6.80 -1.17 -13.01
CA LEU A 36 6.73 -0.56 -14.34
C LEU A 36 7.56 0.71 -14.41
N LEU A 37 7.49 1.57 -13.38
CA LEU A 37 8.23 2.81 -13.33
C LEU A 37 9.74 2.59 -13.21
N HIS A 38 10.16 1.67 -12.34
CA HIS A 38 11.58 1.36 -12.15
C HIS A 38 12.21 0.65 -13.35
N THR A 39 11.48 -0.25 -14.01
CA THR A 39 11.97 -0.94 -15.22
C THR A 39 11.89 -0.10 -16.49
N ALA A 40 11.27 1.07 -16.44
CA ALA A 40 11.19 2.02 -17.53
C ALA A 40 12.22 3.16 -17.40
N LEU A 41 12.77 3.37 -16.21
CA LEU A 41 13.88 4.30 -15.98
C LEU A 41 15.21 3.57 -16.24
N PRO A 42 16.05 4.05 -17.17
CA PRO A 42 17.38 3.48 -17.38
C PRO A 42 18.24 3.58 -16.11
N ALA A 43 19.11 2.60 -15.90
CA ALA A 43 20.03 2.58 -14.76
C ALA A 43 21.13 3.64 -14.91
N ASP A 44 21.52 3.95 -16.15
CA ASP A 44 22.50 4.99 -16.49
C ASP A 44 21.79 6.19 -17.17
N PRO A 45 21.82 7.40 -16.58
CA PRO A 45 21.26 8.61 -17.18
C PRO A 45 21.95 9.04 -18.48
N PHE A 46 23.16 8.54 -18.76
CA PHE A 46 23.96 8.89 -19.93
C PHE A 46 23.93 7.81 -21.03
N ASP A 47 23.20 6.72 -20.82
CA ASP A 47 22.94 5.77 -21.90
C ASP A 47 22.01 6.44 -22.93
N GLU A 48 22.56 6.71 -24.11
CA GLU A 48 21.88 7.33 -25.27
C GLU A 48 20.71 6.49 -25.84
N THR A 49 20.19 5.49 -25.11
CA THR A 49 19.00 4.77 -25.55
C THR A 49 17.79 5.71 -25.46
N PRO A 50 17.25 6.18 -26.61
CA PRO A 50 16.15 7.11 -26.57
C PRO A 50 14.95 6.40 -25.93
N TRP A 51 14.20 7.13 -25.12
CA TRP A 51 12.99 6.72 -24.41
C TRP A 51 11.86 6.36 -25.40
N VAL A 52 12.05 5.31 -26.21
CA VAL A 52 11.21 5.03 -27.38
C VAL A 52 10.48 3.71 -27.22
N GLY A 53 9.15 3.78 -27.36
CA GLY A 53 8.25 2.63 -27.36
C GLY A 53 7.98 2.08 -25.96
N SER A 54 8.74 1.06 -25.54
CA SER A 54 8.34 0.22 -24.40
C SER A 54 8.39 0.92 -23.04
N GLY A 55 9.31 1.86 -22.84
CA GLY A 55 9.43 2.64 -21.58
C GLY A 55 8.28 3.62 -21.37
N GLU A 56 7.90 4.36 -22.41
CA GLU A 56 6.78 5.31 -22.36
C GLU A 56 5.46 4.60 -22.03
N THR A 57 5.18 3.46 -22.68
CA THR A 57 3.97 2.68 -22.42
C THR A 57 3.93 2.19 -20.97
N ARG A 58 5.03 1.67 -20.44
CA ARG A 58 5.11 1.22 -19.03
C ARG A 58 4.81 2.35 -18.06
N ILE A 59 5.32 3.55 -18.31
CA ILE A 59 5.13 4.70 -17.42
C ILE A 59 3.71 5.23 -17.51
N LYS A 60 3.13 5.32 -18.71
CA LYS A 60 1.69 5.62 -18.88
C LYS A 60 0.82 4.61 -18.13
N THR A 61 1.12 3.33 -18.23
CA THR A 61 0.38 2.29 -17.50
C THR A 61 0.52 2.48 -15.99
N ALA A 62 1.73 2.71 -15.47
CA ALA A 62 1.96 2.98 -14.04
C ALA A 62 1.16 4.20 -13.55
N LEU A 63 1.15 5.29 -14.33
CA LEU A 63 0.40 6.52 -14.05
C LEU A 63 -1.12 6.27 -13.99
N VAL A 64 -1.64 5.40 -14.85
CA VAL A 64 -3.07 5.04 -14.84
C VAL A 64 -3.41 4.16 -13.63
N LEU A 65 -2.55 3.20 -13.26
CA LEU A 65 -2.80 2.31 -12.13
C LEU A 65 -2.73 3.02 -10.77
N ALA A 66 -1.88 4.04 -10.68
CA ALA A 66 -1.59 4.79 -9.47
C ALA A 66 -2.84 5.30 -8.70
N PRO A 67 -3.77 6.07 -9.29
CA PRO A 67 -4.98 6.51 -8.61
C PRO A 67 -5.85 5.36 -8.10
N PHE A 68 -6.00 4.28 -8.88
CA PHE A 68 -6.78 3.11 -8.47
C PHE A 68 -6.15 2.40 -7.27
N ALA A 69 -4.81 2.31 -7.23
CA ALA A 69 -4.09 1.82 -6.07
C ALA A 69 -4.41 2.70 -4.84
N GLY A 70 -4.34 4.02 -4.98
CA GLY A 70 -4.64 4.92 -3.87
C GLY A 70 -6.09 4.84 -3.37
N ILE A 71 -7.07 4.74 -4.26
CA ILE A 71 -8.47 4.49 -3.87
C ILE A 71 -8.57 3.19 -3.08
N ALA A 72 -7.97 2.10 -3.57
CA ALA A 72 -7.95 0.81 -2.89
C ALA A 72 -7.27 0.91 -1.51
N PHE A 73 -6.20 1.71 -1.38
CA PHE A 73 -5.53 1.96 -0.11
C PHE A 73 -6.40 2.70 0.90
N LEU A 74 -7.13 3.73 0.46
CA LEU A 74 -8.08 4.47 1.32
C LEU A 74 -9.19 3.53 1.83
N TRP A 75 -9.71 2.66 0.96
CA TRP A 75 -10.67 1.63 1.36
C TRP A 75 -10.06 0.65 2.36
N PHE A 76 -8.81 0.22 2.14
CA PHE A 76 -8.09 -0.64 3.09
C PHE A 76 -7.97 0.03 4.47
N ILE A 77 -7.57 1.30 4.54
CA ILE A 77 -7.52 2.06 5.80
C ILE A 77 -8.89 2.11 6.48
N GLY A 78 -9.95 2.46 5.73
CA GLY A 78 -11.30 2.55 6.28
C GLY A 78 -11.79 1.23 6.88
N VAL A 79 -11.47 0.13 6.22
CA VAL A 79 -11.78 -1.22 6.70
C VAL A 79 -10.97 -1.57 7.95
N ILE A 80 -9.66 -1.34 7.94
CA ILE A 80 -8.82 -1.64 9.10
C ILE A 80 -9.36 -0.87 10.30
N ARG A 81 -9.68 0.41 10.12
CA ARG A 81 -10.30 1.26 11.14
C ARG A 81 -11.64 0.71 11.66
N ASP A 82 -12.53 0.23 10.79
CA ASP A 82 -13.81 -0.39 11.20
C ASP A 82 -13.59 -1.64 12.09
N ARG A 83 -12.47 -2.35 11.91
CA ARG A 83 -12.12 -3.52 12.74
C ARG A 83 -11.49 -3.16 14.07
N LEU A 84 -10.84 -2.00 14.17
CA LEU A 84 -10.24 -1.54 15.42
C LEU A 84 -11.33 -1.08 16.41
N GLY A 85 -12.45 -0.54 15.91
CA GLY A 85 -13.61 -0.18 16.72
C GLY A 85 -13.30 0.89 17.78
N ASP A 86 -14.03 0.88 18.89
CA ASP A 86 -13.83 1.81 20.02
C ASP A 86 -12.67 1.40 20.96
N LEU A 87 -11.96 0.32 20.65
CA LEU A 87 -10.90 -0.24 21.49
C LEU A 87 -9.54 0.44 21.27
N GLU A 88 -9.49 1.46 20.41
CA GLU A 88 -8.27 2.10 19.97
C GLU A 88 -8.00 3.41 20.73
N ASP A 89 -6.75 3.58 21.14
CA ASP A 89 -6.26 4.84 21.69
C ASP A 89 -6.16 5.90 20.57
N ARG A 90 -6.82 7.04 20.78
CA ARG A 90 -7.00 8.10 19.78
C ARG A 90 -5.67 8.62 19.22
N PHE A 91 -4.60 8.53 20.00
CA PHE A 91 -3.25 8.85 19.54
C PHE A 91 -2.81 7.95 18.38
N PHE A 92 -2.87 6.62 18.57
CA PHE A 92 -2.44 5.67 17.54
C PHE A 92 -3.37 5.69 16.32
N ALA A 93 -4.68 5.92 16.50
CA ALA A 93 -5.63 6.09 15.40
C ALA A 93 -5.27 7.27 14.50
N THR A 94 -4.89 8.39 15.13
CA THR A 94 -4.50 9.61 14.41
C THR A 94 -3.18 9.40 13.67
N VAL A 95 -2.19 8.78 14.32
CA VAL A 95 -0.89 8.49 13.72
C VAL A 95 -1.04 7.47 12.58
N PHE A 96 -1.84 6.43 12.75
CA PHE A 96 -2.16 5.44 11.73
C PHE A 96 -2.76 6.11 10.49
N LEU A 97 -3.83 6.90 10.67
CA LEU A 97 -4.48 7.57 9.56
C LEU A 97 -3.53 8.59 8.89
N GLY A 98 -2.87 9.42 9.68
CA GLY A 98 -1.97 10.47 9.18
C GLY A 98 -0.79 9.92 8.41
N SER A 99 -0.10 8.91 8.95
CA SER A 99 1.04 8.27 8.28
C SER A 99 0.65 7.52 7.01
N GLY A 100 -0.50 6.84 7.00
CA GLY A 100 -1.02 6.19 5.80
C GLY A 100 -1.34 7.20 4.69
N LEU A 101 -2.04 8.29 5.03
CA LEU A 101 -2.35 9.34 4.06
C LEU A 101 -1.09 10.05 3.54
N LEU A 102 -0.10 10.32 4.40
CA LEU A 102 1.18 10.90 4.01
C LEU A 102 1.95 9.98 3.06
N PHE A 103 2.02 8.67 3.36
CA PHE A 103 2.61 7.69 2.46
C PHE A 103 1.95 7.72 1.08
N LEU A 104 0.61 7.71 1.05
CA LEU A 104 -0.12 7.74 -0.21
C LEU A 104 0.10 9.06 -0.98
N ALA A 105 0.06 10.19 -0.29
CA ALA A 105 0.30 11.50 -0.89
C ALA A 105 1.70 11.60 -1.51
N MET A 106 2.73 11.12 -0.81
CA MET A 106 4.10 11.06 -1.33
C MET A 106 4.19 10.17 -2.57
N GLY A 107 3.51 9.02 -2.59
CA GLY A 107 3.43 8.17 -3.78
C GLY A 107 2.80 8.88 -4.98
N PHE A 108 1.69 9.61 -4.77
CA PHE A 108 1.07 10.41 -5.82
C PHE A 108 1.94 11.56 -6.31
N VAL A 109 2.65 12.24 -5.41
CA VAL A 109 3.64 13.26 -5.81
C VAL A 109 4.73 12.64 -6.67
N SER A 110 5.30 11.49 -6.26
CA SER A 110 6.30 10.79 -7.07
C SER A 110 5.77 10.40 -8.44
N MET A 111 4.53 9.93 -8.54
CA MET A 111 3.91 9.57 -9.82
C MET A 111 3.62 10.82 -10.67
N GLY A 112 3.22 11.93 -10.04
CA GLY A 112 3.07 13.23 -10.71
C GLY A 112 4.38 13.73 -11.30
N VAL A 113 5.49 13.60 -10.57
CA VAL A 113 6.84 13.92 -11.06
C VAL A 113 7.19 13.05 -12.28
N ALA A 114 6.98 11.73 -12.20
CA ALA A 114 7.21 10.84 -13.34
C ALA A 114 6.38 11.22 -14.58
N GLY A 115 5.11 11.57 -14.39
CA GLY A 115 4.23 12.05 -15.45
C GLY A 115 4.66 13.39 -16.05
N GLY A 116 5.12 14.32 -15.20
CA GLY A 116 5.63 15.62 -15.62
C GLY A 116 6.91 15.51 -16.44
N VAL A 117 7.87 14.70 -15.98
CA VAL A 117 9.11 14.40 -16.71
C VAL A 117 8.78 13.81 -18.08
N LEU A 118 7.88 12.83 -18.14
CA LEU A 118 7.46 12.23 -19.40
C LEU A 118 6.76 13.25 -20.33
N ALA A 119 5.94 14.14 -19.79
CA ALA A 119 5.29 15.17 -20.59
C ALA A 119 6.31 16.14 -21.22
N ILE A 120 7.33 16.54 -20.46
CA ILE A 120 8.40 17.42 -20.95
C ILE A 120 9.26 16.71 -21.99
N ALA A 121 9.65 15.46 -21.75
CA ALA A 121 10.46 14.65 -22.67
C ALA A 121 9.82 14.49 -24.06
N ARG A 122 8.49 14.55 -24.17
CA ARG A 122 7.80 14.54 -25.48
C ARG A 122 7.89 15.84 -26.27
N HIS A 123 8.13 16.97 -25.61
CA HIS A 123 8.07 18.31 -26.22
C HIS A 123 9.44 18.95 -26.41
N SER A 124 10.47 18.50 -25.69
CA SER A 124 11.80 19.11 -25.68
C SER A 124 12.86 18.08 -26.06
N GLY A 125 13.56 18.28 -27.19
CA GLY A 125 14.82 17.58 -27.46
C GLY A 125 15.95 18.09 -26.55
N SER A 126 17.06 17.34 -26.46
CA SER A 126 18.39 17.60 -25.82
C SER A 126 18.47 18.22 -24.40
N SER A 127 17.56 19.09 -23.96
CA SER A 127 17.44 19.61 -22.58
C SER A 127 16.58 18.71 -21.67
N ALA A 128 16.12 17.56 -22.18
CA ALA A 128 15.34 16.60 -21.42
C ALA A 128 16.16 15.87 -20.34
N ASP A 129 17.47 15.68 -20.56
CA ASP A 129 18.29 14.81 -19.73
C ASP A 129 18.49 15.36 -18.30
N GLU A 130 18.76 16.66 -18.15
CA GLU A 130 18.87 17.29 -16.82
C GLU A 130 17.54 17.26 -16.05
N ILE A 131 16.41 17.46 -16.73
CA ILE A 131 15.08 17.42 -16.12
C ILE A 131 14.69 16.00 -15.74
N VAL A 132 15.01 15.01 -16.59
CA VAL A 132 14.80 13.59 -16.31
C VAL A 132 15.64 13.15 -15.11
N TYR A 133 16.90 13.57 -15.05
CA TYR A 133 17.78 13.30 -13.92
C TYR A 133 17.24 13.92 -12.62
N PHE A 134 16.89 15.21 -12.66
CA PHE A 134 16.31 15.91 -11.51
C PHE A 134 15.02 15.24 -11.02
N GLY A 135 14.12 14.89 -11.93
CA GLY A 135 12.88 14.20 -11.59
C GLY A 135 13.13 12.82 -10.98
N ARG A 136 14.09 12.06 -11.50
CA ARG A 136 14.52 10.77 -10.95
C ARG A 136 15.04 10.91 -9.53
N GLU A 137 15.92 11.87 -9.25
CA GLU A 137 16.46 12.09 -7.91
C GLU A 137 15.37 12.50 -6.90
N ILE A 138 14.43 13.35 -7.30
CA ILE A 138 13.25 13.67 -6.48
C ILE A 138 12.45 12.41 -6.16
N MET A 139 12.15 11.59 -7.17
CA MET A 139 11.38 10.37 -6.98
C MET A 139 12.09 9.39 -6.05
N LEU A 140 13.41 9.24 -6.18
CA LEU A 140 14.21 8.40 -5.30
C LEU A 140 14.15 8.90 -3.85
N GLN A 141 14.30 10.22 -3.65
CA GLN A 141 14.24 10.81 -2.32
C GLN A 141 12.84 10.68 -1.69
N ILE A 142 11.78 10.97 -2.45
CA ILE A 142 10.41 10.84 -1.97
C ILE A 142 10.07 9.38 -1.62
N ASN A 143 10.35 8.44 -2.51
CA ASN A 143 9.95 7.05 -2.31
C ASN A 143 10.84 6.34 -1.27
N HIS A 144 12.16 6.42 -1.41
CA HIS A 144 13.08 5.64 -0.58
C HIS A 144 13.43 6.32 0.74
N VAL A 145 13.26 7.65 0.82
CA VAL A 145 13.41 8.37 2.09
C VAL A 145 12.03 8.54 2.71
N TYR A 146 11.28 9.56 2.32
CA TYR A 146 10.13 10.03 3.08
C TYR A 146 8.97 9.02 3.15
N ALA A 147 8.56 8.45 2.01
CA ALA A 147 7.41 7.55 1.94
C ALA A 147 7.63 6.29 2.79
N LEU A 148 8.81 5.67 2.70
CA LEU A 148 9.14 4.49 3.52
C LEU A 148 9.10 4.76 5.03
N ARG A 149 9.51 5.95 5.50
CA ARG A 149 9.38 6.28 6.94
C ARG A 149 7.92 6.40 7.33
N MET A 150 7.08 7.02 6.49
CA MET A 150 5.65 7.12 6.76
C MET A 150 4.96 5.74 6.73
N ALA A 151 5.35 4.86 5.80
CA ALA A 151 4.91 3.46 5.78
C ALA A 151 5.32 2.71 7.06
N ALA A 152 6.53 2.93 7.56
CA ALA A 152 6.98 2.31 8.81
C ALA A 152 6.18 2.82 10.03
N VAL A 153 5.89 4.13 10.10
CA VAL A 153 5.04 4.70 11.15
C VAL A 153 3.62 4.13 11.09
N PHE A 154 3.08 3.95 9.88
CA PHE A 154 1.80 3.28 9.65
C PHE A 154 1.81 1.84 10.18
N MET A 155 2.88 1.10 9.92
CA MET A 155 3.04 -0.28 10.39
C MET A 155 3.21 -0.37 11.91
N ILE A 156 4.01 0.51 12.52
CA ILE A 156 4.22 0.56 13.97
C ILE A 156 2.93 0.89 14.70
N SER A 157 2.21 1.91 14.23
CA SER A 157 0.93 2.31 14.83
C SER A 157 -0.07 1.15 14.75
N LEU A 158 -0.26 0.54 13.57
CA LEU A 158 -1.13 -0.62 13.40
C LEU A 158 -0.71 -1.82 14.27
N GLY A 159 0.59 -2.13 14.30
CA GLY A 159 1.14 -3.20 15.13
C GLY A 159 0.93 -2.97 16.63
N THR A 160 1.01 -1.72 17.09
CA THR A 160 0.74 -1.35 18.48
C THR A 160 -0.73 -1.57 18.84
N ILE A 161 -1.63 -1.18 17.94
CA ILE A 161 -3.06 -1.36 18.15
C ILE A 161 -3.40 -2.85 18.20
N TRP A 162 -2.83 -3.67 17.30
CA TRP A 162 -3.01 -5.12 17.32
C TRP A 162 -2.47 -5.78 18.58
N LEU A 163 -1.32 -5.32 19.10
CA LEU A 163 -0.75 -5.80 20.35
C LEU A 163 -1.69 -5.52 21.53
N ARG A 164 -2.26 -4.31 21.60
CA ARG A 164 -3.15 -3.89 22.70
C ARG A 164 -4.53 -4.53 22.62
N THR A 165 -5.10 -4.64 21.42
CA THR A 165 -6.46 -5.15 21.22
C THR A 165 -6.53 -6.68 21.17
N GLY A 166 -5.40 -7.37 20.99
CA GLY A 166 -5.35 -8.82 20.86
C GLY A 166 -6.05 -9.38 19.61
N LEU A 167 -6.37 -8.52 18.63
CA LEU A 167 -7.12 -8.88 17.42
C LEU A 167 -6.34 -9.79 16.46
N MET A 168 -5.00 -9.77 16.52
CA MET A 168 -4.11 -10.48 15.61
C MET A 168 -3.11 -11.37 16.37
N PRO A 169 -2.64 -12.48 15.76
CA PRO A 169 -1.67 -13.37 16.36
C PRO A 169 -0.31 -12.68 16.55
N ARG A 170 0.38 -13.04 17.63
CA ARG A 170 1.66 -12.42 18.01
C ARG A 170 2.72 -12.48 16.91
N PHE A 171 2.75 -13.54 16.09
CA PHE A 171 3.69 -13.66 14.98
C PHE A 171 3.51 -12.55 13.91
N LEU A 172 2.27 -12.15 13.60
CA LEU A 172 2.02 -11.06 12.65
C LEU A 172 2.43 -9.71 13.22
N VAL A 173 2.23 -9.49 14.51
CA VAL A 173 2.67 -8.28 15.20
C VAL A 173 4.19 -8.18 15.17
N VAL A 174 4.91 -9.25 15.52
CA VAL A 174 6.38 -9.30 15.46
C VAL A 174 6.89 -9.05 14.04
N THR A 175 6.32 -9.73 13.04
CA THR A 175 6.68 -9.52 11.62
C THR A 175 6.48 -8.07 11.19
N THR A 176 5.39 -7.45 11.62
CA THR A 176 5.09 -6.04 11.33
C THR A 176 6.13 -5.10 11.93
N TYR A 177 6.52 -5.32 13.20
CA TYR A 177 7.56 -4.50 13.84
C TYR A 177 8.93 -4.68 13.21
N LEU A 178 9.33 -5.92 12.91
CA LEU A 178 10.60 -6.21 12.25
C LEU A 178 10.68 -5.51 10.89
N LEU A 179 9.61 -5.60 10.09
CA LEU A 179 9.58 -4.96 8.78
C LEU A 179 9.55 -3.43 8.89
N ALA A 180 8.79 -2.87 9.84
CA ALA A 180 8.76 -1.44 10.07
C ALA A 180 10.13 -0.89 10.50
N LEU A 181 10.83 -1.60 11.38
CA LEU A 181 12.18 -1.24 11.81
C LEU A 181 13.16 -1.32 10.64
N ALA A 182 13.07 -2.37 9.82
CA ALA A 182 13.85 -2.47 8.59
C ALA A 182 13.59 -1.28 7.66
N LEU A 183 12.33 -0.89 7.45
CA LEU A 183 11.98 0.27 6.62
C LEU A 183 12.48 1.62 7.18
N LEU A 184 12.64 1.75 8.51
CA LEU A 184 13.23 2.95 9.12
C LEU A 184 14.75 3.00 8.97
N LEU A 185 15.42 1.84 9.13
CA LEU A 185 16.88 1.76 9.17
C LEU A 185 17.51 1.63 7.78
N VAL A 186 16.78 1.09 6.80
CA VAL A 186 17.29 0.90 5.45
C VAL A 186 17.37 2.25 4.74
N VAL A 187 18.61 2.68 4.46
CA VAL A 187 18.95 3.78 3.55
C VAL A 187 19.47 3.19 2.24
N SER A 188 18.72 2.27 1.64
CA SER A 188 19.08 1.64 0.37
C SER A 188 18.05 2.02 -0.70
N PHE A 189 18.55 2.45 -1.87
CA PHE A 189 17.73 2.75 -3.06
C PHE A 189 17.33 1.46 -3.82
N SER A 190 16.96 0.41 -3.08
CA SER A 190 16.57 -0.86 -3.68
C SER A 190 15.06 -0.91 -3.86
N LEU A 191 14.62 -1.31 -5.06
CA LEU A 191 13.20 -1.53 -5.37
C LEU A 191 12.55 -2.52 -4.39
N TRP A 192 13.32 -3.50 -3.91
CA TRP A 192 12.87 -4.49 -2.93
C TRP A 192 12.41 -3.85 -1.61
N THR A 193 13.04 -2.76 -1.19
CA THR A 193 12.67 -2.04 0.02
C THR A 193 11.31 -1.35 -0.16
N THR A 194 11.04 -0.77 -1.33
CA THR A 194 9.75 -0.14 -1.63
C THR A 194 8.63 -1.15 -1.79
N LEU A 195 8.92 -2.36 -2.30
CA LEU A 195 7.95 -3.47 -2.40
C LEU A 195 7.64 -4.14 -1.05
N ALA A 196 8.47 -3.95 -0.03
CA ALA A 196 8.24 -4.54 1.29
C ALA A 196 6.90 -4.11 1.90
N PHE A 197 6.54 -2.83 1.75
CA PHE A 197 5.27 -2.31 2.28
C PHE A 197 4.03 -2.92 1.58
N PRO A 198 3.92 -2.89 0.24
CA PRO A 198 2.85 -3.58 -0.48
C PRO A 198 2.78 -5.09 -0.19
N ALA A 199 3.93 -5.76 -0.10
CA ALA A 199 3.99 -7.17 0.23
C ALA A 199 3.43 -7.45 1.63
N TRP A 200 3.73 -6.60 2.60
CA TRP A 200 3.13 -6.69 3.92
C TRP A 200 1.62 -6.43 3.91
N VAL A 201 1.14 -5.41 3.17
CA VAL A 201 -0.31 -5.19 3.03
C VAL A 201 -1.00 -6.40 2.41
N LEU A 202 -0.37 -7.04 1.41
CA LEU A 202 -0.87 -8.27 0.80
C LEU A 202 -0.95 -9.41 1.83
N LEU A 203 0.10 -9.61 2.63
CA LEU A 203 0.17 -10.61 3.69
C LEU A 203 -0.96 -10.42 4.71
N VAL A 204 -1.16 -9.19 5.20
CA VAL A 204 -2.23 -8.84 6.14
C VAL A 204 -3.61 -9.10 5.52
N SER A 205 -3.79 -8.72 4.25
CA SER A 205 -5.05 -8.91 3.54
C SER A 205 -5.39 -10.39 3.33
N ILE A 206 -4.41 -11.20 2.94
CA ILE A 206 -4.56 -12.66 2.79
C ILE A 206 -4.89 -13.29 4.14
N TYR A 207 -4.18 -12.91 5.21
CA TYR A 207 -4.44 -13.43 6.54
C TYR A 207 -5.88 -13.15 7.01
N ILE A 208 -6.34 -11.92 6.82
CA ILE A 208 -7.71 -11.50 7.12
C ILE A 208 -8.72 -12.36 6.32
N LEU A 209 -8.44 -12.61 5.05
CA LEU A 209 -9.30 -13.40 4.17
C LEU A 209 -9.38 -14.87 4.62
N VAL A 210 -8.25 -15.48 4.96
CA VAL A 210 -8.17 -16.88 5.39
C VAL A 210 -8.87 -17.06 6.75
N THR A 211 -8.60 -16.18 7.71
CA THR A 211 -9.23 -16.22 9.04
C THR A 211 -10.74 -16.07 8.93
N GLY A 212 -11.23 -15.17 8.08
CA GLY A 212 -12.66 -15.00 7.82
C GLY A 212 -13.33 -16.22 7.16
N ARG A 213 -12.60 -17.02 6.37
CA ARG A 213 -13.11 -18.28 5.80
C ARG A 213 -13.22 -19.38 6.86
N ARG A 214 -12.18 -19.56 7.70
CA ARG A 214 -12.12 -20.62 8.73
C ARG A 214 -13.24 -20.50 9.76
N LEU A 215 -13.49 -19.29 10.27
CA LEU A 215 -14.60 -19.02 11.21
C LEU A 215 -15.99 -19.35 10.64
N ARG A 216 -16.14 -19.26 9.31
CA ARG A 216 -17.41 -19.52 8.64
C ARG A 216 -17.63 -21.01 8.40
N ALA A 217 -16.58 -21.75 8.03
CA ALA A 217 -16.61 -23.21 7.92
C ALA A 217 -17.02 -23.88 9.25
N ALA A 218 -16.42 -23.43 10.36
CA ALA A 218 -16.77 -23.92 11.70
C ALA A 218 -18.22 -23.61 12.11
N ARG A 219 -18.81 -22.51 11.61
CA ARG A 219 -20.23 -22.17 11.89
C ARG A 219 -21.21 -22.93 11.00
N SER A 220 -20.83 -23.30 9.78
CA SER A 220 -21.65 -24.16 8.91
C SER A 220 -21.67 -25.62 9.35
N GLU A 221 -20.64 -26.06 10.08
CA GLU A 221 -20.54 -27.41 10.64
C GLU A 221 -21.22 -27.56 12.01
N ALA A 222 -21.60 -26.46 12.67
CA ALA A 222 -22.39 -26.51 13.90
C ALA A 222 -23.85 -26.89 13.57
N PRO A 223 -24.37 -28.03 14.07
CA PRO A 223 -25.76 -28.41 13.85
C PRO A 223 -26.70 -27.32 14.36
N GLN A 224 -27.69 -26.94 13.55
CA GLN A 224 -28.82 -26.15 14.02
C GLN A 224 -29.61 -27.03 15.01
N GLU A 225 -29.28 -26.95 16.30
CA GLU A 225 -30.19 -27.45 17.34
C GLU A 225 -31.51 -26.69 17.20
N ARG A 226 -32.55 -27.49 16.97
CA ARG A 226 -33.93 -27.09 16.67
C ARG A 226 -34.65 -26.54 17.89
#